data_AF-A0AAU6GHD7-F1
#
_entry.id   AF-A0AAU6GHD7-F1
#
_cell.length_a   1.000
_cell.length_b   1.000
_cell.length_c   1.000
_cell.angle_alpha   90.00
_cell.angle_beta   90.00
_cell.angle_gamma   90.00
#
_symmetry.space_group_name_H-M   'P 1'
#
loop_
_entity.id
_entity.type
_entity.pdbx_description
1 polymer ?
#
loop_
_entity_poly.entity_id
_entity_poly.type
_entity_poly.pdbx_seq_one_letter_code
_entity_poly.pdbx_strand_id
1 'polypeptide(L)'
;MPSSLRARLRSTAAAVLTAALTAAALIALPSPAGAQQRAVPGEFEQQVLFKAAQDPGYACFRIPAVVRTPRGTLLAFAEGRVHDCGDAGDIDIVVKRSTDGGRSWGPLQVVNEGAGDTHGNPAPVVDRETGRVVLAETYNTGRTDGRGCDVPCDRTPHLQYSDDDGLSWSRPRDLSDEILPPNWNSWYATGPVHGIQLTRGRHPGRLVFGVNTETWDGSRVTANNAALITSDDGGDHWRIGATDSWPIADDGTFRQKPSELTLTQRADGAVLVSGREQDGTDLGHRTQTVSRDGGDSFTAPFRDLPDLYAPQVQGSVLRLDDRILLACPRDPDRRRTMMIRSSYDGGRTWDSVDRGTVVTTDWSGYSDLTRIDGDTVGLLYEGGAVDARDEIRFARFTEDWLTPRRGPDPTTADLAPHTARAAVLGGAHETAGVLGGALGFDGADDAVRLPYQDRLTLGTKDFTASLWFRYTATTGEQPLLWMGGIGTTQPQVWMRAEPASDRITALITTRDGATAPATASVRLPGARNDGQWHHLVLRRDQGAGLLTLFVDGTSLSTPDVPGSVSRNSPFGVHVGQRMDSRAYFTGAIDEVRVYDRTLSDAELSAAPDRKVTRDTVLYLPMDHVGGGR
;
A
#
# COMPACT_ATOMS: atom_id res chain seq x y z
N MET A 1 -14.84 42.34 72.66
CA MET A 1 -16.19 42.73 73.12
C MET A 1 -16.68 43.87 72.24
N PRO A 2 -17.97 43.98 71.93
CA PRO A 2 -19.02 42.96 72.06
C PRO A 2 -19.93 42.93 70.80
N SER A 3 -20.38 41.75 70.33
CA SER A 3 -21.60 41.04 70.73
C SER A 3 -22.76 41.30 69.75
N SER A 4 -23.21 40.30 68.99
CA SER A 4 -24.29 39.35 69.38
C SER A 4 -25.68 39.88 69.00
N LEU A 5 -26.74 39.10 68.74
CA LEU A 5 -27.30 37.95 69.45
C LEU A 5 -28.47 37.46 68.54
N ARG A 6 -28.65 36.15 68.27
CA ARG A 6 -29.70 35.24 68.82
C ARG A 6 -31.15 35.63 68.48
N ALA A 7 -32.15 34.76 68.32
CA ALA A 7 -32.39 33.33 68.50
C ALA A 7 -33.75 33.04 67.80
N ARG A 8 -33.93 31.95 67.05
CA ARG A 8 -34.49 30.63 67.45
C ARG A 8 -35.78 30.65 68.29
N LEU A 9 -36.84 30.07 67.71
CA LEU A 9 -37.84 29.14 68.29
C LEU A 9 -38.46 28.36 67.10
N ARG A 10 -38.02 27.11 66.80
CA ARG A 10 -38.45 25.79 67.31
C ARG A 10 -39.84 25.37 66.78
N SER A 11 -39.95 24.41 65.83
CA SER A 11 -39.78 22.92 65.91
C SER A 11 -41.16 22.25 66.06
N THR A 12 -41.56 21.12 65.45
CA THR A 12 -40.96 19.77 65.29
C THR A 12 -41.90 18.96 64.36
N ALA A 13 -41.41 18.25 63.33
CA ALA A 13 -40.98 16.83 63.29
C ALA A 13 -42.05 15.86 62.72
N ALA A 14 -41.69 15.17 61.63
CA ALA A 14 -42.19 13.86 61.21
C ALA A 14 -40.93 13.07 60.79
N ALA A 15 -40.37 12.22 61.67
CA ALA A 15 -40.75 10.84 61.98
C ALA A 15 -40.25 9.83 60.92
N VAL A 16 -39.22 9.10 61.37
CA VAL A 16 -38.54 7.92 60.82
C VAL A 16 -39.37 6.65 61.14
N LEU A 17 -39.26 5.57 60.35
CA LEU A 17 -39.00 4.15 60.75
C LEU A 17 -39.64 3.04 59.87
N THR A 18 -38.75 2.17 59.35
CA THR A 18 -38.74 0.67 59.27
C THR A 18 -39.91 -0.18 58.74
N ALA A 19 -39.58 -1.08 57.80
CA ALA A 19 -39.82 -2.55 57.77
C ALA A 19 -39.10 -3.12 56.51
N ALA A 20 -38.15 -4.07 56.50
CA ALA A 20 -38.00 -5.42 57.06
C ALA A 20 -38.87 -6.52 56.41
N LEU A 21 -38.17 -7.44 55.71
CA LEU A 21 -38.42 -8.88 55.48
C LEU A 21 -39.30 -9.38 54.30
N THR A 22 -38.82 -10.51 53.75
CA THR A 22 -39.34 -11.39 52.67
C THR A 22 -38.91 -10.98 51.24
N ALA A 23 -38.24 -11.80 50.40
CA ALA A 23 -38.26 -13.25 50.28
C ALA A 23 -36.90 -13.82 49.79
N ALA A 24 -36.51 -14.95 50.38
CA ALA A 24 -35.56 -15.89 49.83
C ALA A 24 -36.29 -17.24 49.69
N ALA A 25 -36.33 -17.80 48.47
CA ALA A 25 -36.09 -19.22 48.16
C ALA A 25 -36.68 -19.62 46.78
N LEU A 26 -35.85 -20.35 46.01
CA LEU A 26 -36.14 -21.24 44.88
C LEU A 26 -36.40 -20.52 43.53
N ILE A 27 -35.69 -20.78 42.42
CA ILE A 27 -35.19 -22.05 41.87
C ILE A 27 -33.92 -21.77 41.05
N ALA A 28 -32.86 -22.54 41.29
CA ALA A 28 -31.75 -22.69 40.35
C ALA A 28 -32.25 -23.50 39.13
N LEU A 29 -32.38 -22.85 37.98
CA LEU A 29 -32.53 -23.54 36.70
C LEU A 29 -31.12 -23.78 36.13
N PRO A 30 -30.81 -25.00 35.61
CA PRO A 30 -29.56 -25.22 34.92
C PRO A 30 -29.58 -24.40 33.62
N SER A 31 -28.54 -23.58 33.41
CA SER A 31 -28.28 -22.99 32.11
C SER A 31 -28.25 -24.11 31.06
N PRO A 32 -28.91 -23.95 29.90
CA PRO A 32 -28.83 -24.97 28.86
C PRO A 32 -27.38 -25.07 28.40
N ALA A 33 -26.78 -26.21 28.70
CA ALA A 33 -25.53 -26.63 28.08
C ALA A 33 -25.75 -26.77 26.58
N GLY A 34 -24.83 -26.21 25.79
CA GLY A 34 -24.70 -26.53 24.37
C GLY A 34 -25.65 -25.80 23.44
N ALA A 35 -25.54 -24.48 23.37
CA ALA A 35 -25.69 -23.80 22.08
C ALA A 35 -24.33 -23.19 21.75
N GLN A 36 -23.50 -23.94 21.01
CA GLN A 36 -22.45 -23.30 20.22
C GLN A 36 -23.16 -22.22 19.40
N GLN A 37 -22.83 -20.96 19.69
CA GLN A 37 -23.18 -19.86 18.82
C GLN A 37 -22.62 -20.24 17.45
N ARG A 38 -23.51 -20.60 16.54
CA ARG A 38 -23.16 -20.92 15.17
C ARG A 38 -22.56 -19.63 14.62
N ALA A 39 -21.27 -19.63 14.32
CA ALA A 39 -20.54 -18.46 13.82
C ALA A 39 -21.36 -17.82 12.70
N VAL A 40 -21.60 -16.51 12.81
CA VAL A 40 -22.25 -15.75 11.74
C VAL A 40 -21.28 -15.75 10.55
N PRO A 41 -21.68 -16.18 9.35
CA PRO A 41 -20.80 -16.11 8.19
C PRO A 41 -20.39 -14.65 7.91
N GLY A 42 -19.09 -14.38 7.78
CA GLY A 42 -18.56 -13.08 7.32
C GLY A 42 -18.28 -12.03 8.40
N GLU A 43 -17.86 -12.41 9.61
CA GLU A 43 -17.50 -11.45 10.67
C GLU A 43 -16.26 -10.63 10.30
N PHE A 44 -16.41 -9.30 10.24
CA PHE A 44 -15.32 -8.33 10.34
C PHE A 44 -15.49 -7.56 11.65
N GLU A 45 -14.48 -7.61 12.50
CA GLU A 45 -14.41 -6.87 13.76
C GLU A 45 -13.18 -5.97 13.74
N GLN A 46 -13.27 -4.77 14.31
CA GLN A 46 -12.13 -3.87 14.42
C GLN A 46 -12.17 -3.08 15.72
N GLN A 47 -10.99 -2.82 16.28
CA GLN A 47 -10.78 -1.93 17.41
C GLN A 47 -9.51 -1.09 17.25
N VAL A 48 -9.47 0.07 17.87
CA VAL A 48 -8.23 0.84 18.04
C VAL A 48 -7.40 0.15 19.12
N LEU A 49 -6.14 -0.20 18.82
CA LEU A 49 -5.27 -0.92 19.73
C LEU A 49 -4.20 -0.02 20.36
N PHE A 50 -3.58 0.86 19.58
CA PHE A 50 -2.61 1.84 20.10
C PHE A 50 -3.04 3.25 19.74
N LYS A 51 -3.11 4.12 20.75
CA LYS A 51 -3.45 5.54 20.57
C LYS A 51 -2.91 6.36 21.73
N ALA A 52 -2.23 7.46 21.42
CA ALA A 52 -1.62 8.35 22.43
C ALA A 52 -2.60 8.78 23.55
N ALA A 53 -3.87 9.04 23.19
CA ALA A 53 -4.89 9.42 24.16
C ALA A 53 -5.32 8.28 25.12
N GLN A 54 -5.01 7.01 24.80
CA GLN A 54 -5.33 5.83 25.60
C GLN A 54 -4.12 5.29 26.36
N ASP A 55 -2.92 5.50 25.82
CA ASP A 55 -1.66 5.01 26.34
C ASP A 55 -0.71 6.20 26.61
N PRO A 56 -0.76 6.82 27.81
CA PRO A 56 0.00 8.03 28.11
C PRO A 56 1.52 7.75 28.12
N GLY A 57 2.32 8.77 27.80
CA GLY A 57 3.77 8.67 27.71
C GLY A 57 4.30 8.73 26.27
N TYR A 58 3.42 8.52 25.28
CA TYR A 58 3.76 8.56 23.86
C TYR A 58 2.92 9.59 23.12
N ALA A 59 3.55 10.33 22.22
CA ALA A 59 2.85 11.19 21.27
C ALA A 59 2.22 10.40 20.13
N CYS A 60 2.78 9.24 19.80
CA CYS A 60 2.42 8.47 18.61
C CYS A 60 2.80 7.00 18.73
N PHE A 61 2.08 6.13 18.00
CA PHE A 61 2.46 4.73 17.84
C PHE A 61 2.56 4.39 16.35
N ARG A 62 3.63 3.70 15.96
CA ARG A 62 3.91 3.40 14.54
C ARG A 62 4.53 2.02 14.37
N ILE A 63 4.69 1.60 13.11
CA ILE A 63 5.42 0.40 12.71
C ILE A 63 4.86 -0.88 13.39
N PRO A 64 3.58 -1.22 13.13
CA PRO A 64 2.92 -2.39 13.70
C PRO A 64 3.57 -3.69 13.25
N ALA A 65 3.73 -4.63 14.19
CA ALA A 65 4.09 -6.02 13.94
C ALA A 65 3.20 -6.93 14.80
N VAL A 66 2.72 -8.06 14.27
CA VAL A 66 1.85 -8.97 15.03
C VAL A 66 2.17 -10.44 14.77
N VAL A 67 2.33 -11.21 15.84
CA VAL A 67 2.57 -12.66 15.78
C VAL A 67 1.64 -13.42 16.72
N ARG A 68 1.43 -14.69 16.40
CA ARG A 68 0.69 -15.65 17.22
C ARG A 68 1.64 -16.72 17.76
N THR A 69 1.63 -16.93 19.06
CA THR A 69 2.40 -17.98 19.72
C THR A 69 1.72 -19.35 19.59
N PRO A 70 2.40 -20.47 19.87
CA PRO A 70 1.78 -21.80 19.88
C PRO A 70 0.63 -21.94 20.89
N ARG A 71 0.60 -21.12 21.95
CA ARG A 71 -0.50 -21.09 22.94
C ARG A 71 -1.74 -20.33 22.45
N GLY A 72 -1.68 -19.75 21.25
CA GLY A 72 -2.76 -18.94 20.69
C GLY A 72 -2.78 -17.48 21.15
N THR A 73 -1.75 -17.07 21.90
CA THR A 73 -1.57 -15.68 22.32
C THR A 73 -1.17 -14.84 21.13
N LEU A 74 -1.79 -13.66 20.98
CA LEU A 74 -1.35 -12.64 20.03
C LEU A 74 -0.46 -11.63 20.75
N LEU A 75 0.66 -11.29 20.12
CA LEU A 75 1.57 -10.23 20.55
C LEU A 75 1.59 -9.17 19.45
N ALA A 76 1.10 -7.98 19.77
CA ALA A 76 1.10 -6.82 18.88
C ALA A 76 2.17 -5.85 19.35
N PHE A 77 3.18 -5.63 18.51
CA PHE A 77 4.29 -4.71 18.74
C PHE A 77 4.06 -3.40 17.99
N ALA A 78 4.63 -2.33 18.51
CA ALA A 78 4.72 -1.04 17.85
C ALA A 78 5.96 -0.29 18.35
N GLU A 79 6.39 0.70 17.58
CA GLU A 79 7.20 1.81 18.08
C GLU A 79 6.31 2.74 18.91
N GLY A 80 6.66 2.96 20.18
CA GLY A 80 6.12 4.02 21.01
C GLY A 80 7.00 5.26 20.89
N ARG A 81 6.52 6.29 20.19
CA ARG A 81 7.31 7.50 19.92
C ARG A 81 6.97 8.58 20.94
N VAL A 82 7.96 8.99 21.73
CA VAL A 82 7.72 9.76 22.98
C VAL A 82 7.31 11.20 22.68
N HIS A 83 7.99 11.87 21.75
CA HIS A 83 7.82 13.32 21.55
C HIS A 83 6.93 13.71 20.37
N ASP A 84 7.00 12.96 19.27
CA ASP A 84 6.21 13.21 18.05
C ASP A 84 6.08 11.94 17.19
N CYS A 85 5.48 12.05 16.00
CA CYS A 85 5.32 10.94 15.05
C CYS A 85 6.46 10.83 14.02
N GLY A 86 7.62 11.48 14.24
CA GLY A 86 8.81 11.48 13.40
C GLY A 86 9.70 10.26 13.62
N ASP A 87 10.59 9.96 12.68
CA ASP A 87 11.35 8.69 12.63
C ASP A 87 12.63 8.68 13.50
N ALA A 88 12.79 9.66 14.40
CA ALA A 88 14.02 9.85 15.16
C ALA A 88 13.75 10.40 16.56
N GLY A 89 14.77 10.33 17.42
CA GLY A 89 14.68 10.72 18.83
C GLY A 89 14.32 9.53 19.71
N ASP A 90 13.64 9.81 20.82
CA ASP A 90 13.28 8.81 21.84
C ASP A 90 12.12 7.93 21.34
N ILE A 91 12.45 6.69 20.95
CA ILE A 91 11.51 5.71 20.43
C ILE A 91 11.72 4.38 21.16
N ASP A 92 10.67 3.93 21.83
CA ASP A 92 10.60 2.65 22.53
C ASP A 92 10.00 1.56 21.64
N ILE A 93 10.29 0.29 21.95
CA ILE A 93 9.50 -0.84 21.46
C ILE A 93 8.51 -1.27 22.53
N VAL A 94 7.23 -1.30 22.18
CA VAL A 94 6.13 -1.63 23.06
C VAL A 94 5.34 -2.83 22.54
N VAL A 95 4.66 -3.54 23.45
CA VAL A 95 3.81 -4.69 23.13
C VAL A 95 2.48 -4.63 23.88
N LYS A 96 1.42 -5.09 23.22
CA LYS A 96 0.15 -5.49 23.86
C LYS A 96 -0.08 -6.97 23.58
N ARG A 97 -0.66 -7.67 24.57
CA ARG A 97 -0.86 -9.13 24.54
C ARG A 97 -2.34 -9.48 24.61
N SER A 98 -2.80 -10.42 23.79
CA SER A 98 -4.16 -10.95 23.81
C SER A 98 -4.18 -12.47 23.91
N THR A 99 -5.13 -13.03 24.66
CA THR A 99 -5.30 -14.49 24.86
C THR A 99 -6.67 -15.01 24.40
N ASP A 100 -7.48 -14.16 23.77
CA ASP A 100 -8.84 -14.46 23.30
C ASP A 100 -9.01 -14.23 21.79
N GLY A 101 -7.89 -14.32 21.07
CA GLY A 101 -7.80 -14.11 19.62
C GLY A 101 -7.86 -12.63 19.22
N GLY A 102 -7.51 -11.70 20.11
CA GLY A 102 -7.49 -10.26 19.82
C GLY A 102 -8.85 -9.58 20.01
N ARG A 103 -9.74 -10.17 20.82
CA ARG A 103 -11.01 -9.54 21.24
C ARG A 103 -10.75 -8.53 22.35
N SER A 104 -9.93 -8.90 23.32
CA SER A 104 -9.42 -8.02 24.36
C SER A 104 -7.90 -8.06 24.44
N TRP A 105 -7.31 -6.97 24.91
CA TRP A 105 -5.87 -6.79 24.99
C TRP A 105 -5.48 -6.35 26.41
N GLY A 106 -4.36 -6.88 26.89
CA GLY A 106 -3.74 -6.45 28.13
C GLY A 106 -3.19 -5.03 28.06
N PRO A 107 -2.69 -4.50 29.19
CA PRO A 107 -2.07 -3.18 29.23
C PRO A 107 -0.83 -3.12 28.32
N LEU A 108 -0.47 -1.89 27.92
CA LEU A 108 0.80 -1.62 27.24
C LEU A 108 1.98 -2.08 28.10
N GLN A 109 2.93 -2.74 27.49
CA GLN A 109 4.20 -3.13 28.10
C GLN A 109 5.35 -2.57 27.27
N VAL A 110 6.35 -2.00 27.91
CA VAL A 110 7.60 -1.62 27.25
C VAL A 110 8.49 -2.85 27.19
N VAL A 111 8.88 -3.24 25.97
CA VAL A 111 9.84 -4.32 25.73
C VAL A 111 11.25 -3.76 25.78
N ASN A 112 11.43 -2.57 25.20
CA ASN A 112 12.72 -1.93 25.07
C ASN A 112 12.58 -0.40 25.18
N GLU A 113 13.25 0.19 26.15
CA GLU A 113 13.30 1.64 26.32
C GLU A 113 14.38 2.24 25.43
N GLY A 114 14.04 3.22 24.60
CA GLY A 114 14.96 3.99 23.77
C GLY A 114 15.87 4.90 24.61
N ALA A 115 15.36 5.41 25.73
CA ALA A 115 16.10 6.25 26.68
C ALA A 115 16.77 7.48 26.01
N GLY A 116 16.10 8.06 25.03
CA GLY A 116 16.60 9.17 24.20
C GLY A 116 17.13 8.74 22.84
N ASP A 117 17.43 7.45 22.66
CA ASP A 117 17.82 6.85 21.38
C ASP A 117 16.62 6.26 20.63
N THR A 118 16.86 5.91 19.36
CA THR A 118 15.83 5.38 18.47
C THR A 118 15.94 3.87 18.41
N HIS A 119 15.02 3.16 19.06
CA HIS A 119 14.83 1.72 18.89
C HIS A 119 13.61 1.47 18.00
N GLY A 120 13.77 0.78 16.88
CA GLY A 120 12.72 0.71 15.87
C GLY A 120 12.73 -0.52 15.00
N ASN A 121 11.76 -0.57 14.10
CA ASN A 121 11.55 -1.63 13.12
C ASN A 121 11.43 -3.05 13.74
N PRO A 122 10.43 -3.29 14.62
CA PRO A 122 10.24 -4.61 15.22
C PRO A 122 9.94 -5.67 14.15
N ALA A 123 10.70 -6.76 14.18
CA ALA A 123 10.56 -7.91 13.30
C ALA A 123 10.49 -9.22 14.10
N PRO A 124 9.34 -9.52 14.74
CA PRO A 124 9.19 -10.71 15.56
C PRO A 124 9.12 -12.00 14.73
N VAL A 125 9.70 -13.07 15.25
CA VAL A 125 9.58 -14.44 14.70
C VAL A 125 9.23 -15.39 15.83
N VAL A 126 8.29 -16.31 15.57
CA VAL A 126 7.89 -17.33 16.55
C VAL A 126 8.50 -18.66 16.15
N ASP A 127 9.34 -19.22 17.01
CA ASP A 127 9.70 -20.62 16.95
C ASP A 127 8.53 -21.45 17.50
N ARG A 128 7.87 -22.18 16.61
CA ARG A 128 6.67 -22.97 16.93
C ARG A 128 7.00 -24.27 17.64
N GLU A 129 8.25 -24.72 17.61
CA GLU A 129 8.68 -25.94 18.27
C GLU A 129 8.89 -25.71 19.76
N THR A 130 9.59 -24.63 20.12
CA THR A 130 9.91 -24.28 21.51
C THR A 130 8.88 -23.34 22.14
N GLY A 131 8.17 -22.55 21.33
CA GLY A 131 7.32 -21.46 21.80
C GLY A 131 8.06 -20.14 22.07
N ARG A 132 9.38 -20.10 21.82
CA ARG A 132 10.18 -18.87 21.91
C ARG A 132 9.69 -17.85 20.89
N VAL A 133 9.59 -16.60 21.33
CA VAL A 133 9.39 -15.44 20.45
C VAL A 133 10.69 -14.67 20.41
N VAL A 134 11.31 -14.54 19.25
CA VAL A 134 12.46 -13.67 19.03
C VAL A 134 11.97 -12.35 18.43
N LEU A 135 12.58 -11.24 18.82
CA LEU A 135 12.25 -9.89 18.37
C LEU A 135 13.53 -9.23 17.87
N ALA A 136 13.69 -9.17 16.55
CA ALA A 136 14.75 -8.39 15.93
C ALA A 136 14.32 -6.93 15.84
N GLU A 137 15.25 -6.02 16.08
CA GLU A 137 15.04 -4.58 16.11
C GLU A 137 16.32 -3.84 15.70
N THR A 138 16.24 -2.53 15.52
CA THR A 138 17.38 -1.70 15.10
C THR A 138 17.54 -0.48 15.98
N TYR A 139 18.78 -0.17 16.35
CA TYR A 139 19.12 0.94 17.23
C TYR A 139 19.95 1.97 16.48
N ASN A 140 19.70 3.25 16.75
CA ASN A 140 20.64 4.32 16.41
C ASN A 140 20.51 5.43 17.44
N THR A 141 21.57 6.24 17.54
CA THR A 141 21.57 7.40 18.43
C THR A 141 20.45 8.36 18.07
N GLY A 142 19.67 8.75 19.07
CA GLY A 142 18.63 9.76 18.94
C GLY A 142 19.23 11.16 19.06
N ARG A 143 18.59 12.12 18.40
CA ARG A 143 19.05 13.51 18.38
C ARG A 143 18.02 14.42 19.02
N THR A 144 18.51 15.38 19.80
CA THR A 144 17.68 16.37 20.48
C THR A 144 17.12 17.44 19.54
N ASP A 145 17.62 17.54 18.30
CA ASP A 145 17.12 18.45 17.27
C ASP A 145 16.00 17.84 16.40
N GLY A 146 15.54 16.63 16.73
CA GLY A 146 14.46 15.91 16.04
C GLY A 146 14.85 15.41 14.64
N ARG A 147 16.12 15.51 14.24
CA ARG A 147 16.59 14.99 12.95
C ARG A 147 16.92 13.50 13.06
N GLY A 148 16.87 12.81 11.92
CA GLY A 148 17.43 11.47 11.79
C GLY A 148 18.94 11.43 12.09
N CYS A 149 19.45 10.23 12.28
CA CYS A 149 20.89 9.98 12.40
C CYS A 149 21.68 10.67 11.28
N ASP A 150 22.89 11.11 11.60
CA ASP A 150 23.82 11.60 10.58
C ASP A 150 24.13 10.49 9.58
N VAL A 151 24.42 10.85 8.33
CA VAL A 151 24.83 9.88 7.30
C VAL A 151 26.36 9.85 7.25
N PRO A 152 27.02 8.69 7.34
CA PRO A 152 26.44 7.35 7.47
C PRO A 152 25.78 7.12 8.84
N CYS A 153 24.60 6.51 8.81
CA CYS A 153 23.85 6.19 10.02
C CYS A 153 24.50 5.03 10.75
N ASP A 154 24.86 5.21 12.03
CA ASP A 154 25.34 4.11 12.88
C ASP A 154 24.15 3.32 13.43
N ARG A 155 23.48 2.58 12.55
CA ARG A 155 22.28 1.82 12.87
C ARG A 155 22.60 0.33 12.96
N THR A 156 22.39 -0.26 14.14
CA THR A 156 22.87 -1.60 14.49
C THR A 156 21.73 -2.57 14.82
N PRO A 157 21.82 -3.84 14.40
CA PRO A 157 20.78 -4.84 14.66
C PRO A 157 20.88 -5.42 16.07
N HIS A 158 19.73 -5.55 16.73
CA HIS A 158 19.61 -6.10 18.08
C HIS A 158 18.52 -7.15 18.15
N LEU A 159 18.59 -8.00 19.19
CA LEU A 159 17.66 -9.09 19.42
C LEU A 159 17.27 -9.20 20.89
N GLN A 160 15.99 -9.36 21.15
CA GLN A 160 15.46 -9.85 22.43
C GLN A 160 14.62 -11.11 22.20
N TYR A 161 14.38 -11.90 23.25
CA TYR A 161 13.47 -13.03 23.17
C TYR A 161 12.60 -13.17 24.40
N SER A 162 11.48 -13.86 24.23
CA SER A 162 10.57 -14.29 25.30
C SER A 162 10.36 -15.80 25.22
N ASP A 163 10.64 -16.49 26.34
CA ASP A 163 10.41 -17.94 26.51
C ASP A 163 9.12 -18.23 27.32
N ASP A 164 8.39 -17.18 27.70
CA ASP A 164 7.23 -17.25 28.61
C ASP A 164 5.94 -16.70 27.98
N ASP A 165 5.82 -16.81 26.64
CA ASP A 165 4.62 -16.41 25.89
C ASP A 165 4.35 -14.89 25.91
N GLY A 166 5.43 -14.11 25.86
CA GLY A 166 5.42 -12.66 25.78
C GLY A 166 5.14 -11.97 27.11
N LEU A 167 5.40 -12.62 28.25
CA LEU A 167 5.20 -12.02 29.57
C LEU A 167 6.44 -11.26 30.06
N SER A 168 7.63 -11.75 29.71
CA SER A 168 8.91 -11.08 29.96
C SER A 168 9.86 -11.25 28.78
N TRP A 169 10.85 -10.37 28.72
CA TRP A 169 11.82 -10.27 27.62
C TRP A 169 13.24 -10.34 28.17
N SER A 170 14.13 -10.99 27.42
CA SER A 170 15.56 -11.05 27.71
C SER A 170 16.18 -9.65 27.65
N ARG A 171 17.41 -9.49 28.13
CA ARG A 171 18.19 -8.29 27.78
C ARG A 171 18.47 -8.27 26.27
N PRO A 172 18.61 -7.08 25.65
CA PRO A 172 19.06 -6.97 24.27
C PRO A 172 20.43 -7.60 24.05
N ARG A 173 20.56 -8.33 22.93
CA ARG A 173 21.82 -8.82 22.38
C ARG A 173 22.12 -8.08 21.08
N ASP A 174 23.30 -7.50 20.98
CA ASP A 174 23.83 -6.94 19.73
C ASP A 174 24.15 -8.07 18.74
N LEU A 175 23.66 -7.96 17.51
CA LEU A 175 23.90 -8.93 16.42
C LEU A 175 24.93 -8.45 15.39
N SER A 176 25.62 -7.33 15.64
CA SER A 176 26.52 -6.71 14.67
C SER A 176 27.61 -7.67 14.18
N ASP A 177 28.20 -8.46 15.09
CA ASP A 177 29.23 -9.46 14.75
C ASP A 177 28.70 -10.61 13.87
N GLU A 178 27.38 -10.83 13.84
CA GLU A 178 26.73 -11.93 13.10
C GLU A 178 26.16 -11.46 11.75
N ILE A 179 25.57 -10.25 11.69
CA ILE A 179 24.75 -9.81 10.55
C ILE A 179 24.96 -8.34 10.12
N LEU A 180 26.05 -7.69 10.53
CA LEU A 180 26.44 -6.35 10.10
C LEU A 180 27.86 -6.34 9.47
N PRO A 181 28.01 -6.78 8.20
CA PRO A 181 29.29 -6.78 7.52
C PRO A 181 29.80 -5.34 7.30
N PRO A 182 31.13 -5.13 7.19
CA PRO A 182 31.71 -3.78 7.16
C PRO A 182 31.25 -2.86 6.02
N ASN A 183 30.68 -3.41 4.94
CA ASN A 183 30.14 -2.64 3.83
C ASN A 183 28.64 -2.31 3.96
N TRP A 184 27.98 -2.75 5.03
CA TRP A 184 26.63 -2.31 5.42
C TRP A 184 26.78 -1.26 6.53
N ASN A 185 27.43 -0.15 6.18
CA ASN A 185 27.98 0.85 7.09
C ASN A 185 27.22 2.18 7.02
N SER A 186 25.91 2.13 6.79
CA SER A 186 24.99 3.27 6.85
C SER A 186 23.64 2.76 7.35
N TRP A 187 22.52 3.13 6.71
CA TRP A 187 21.19 2.67 7.08
C TRP A 187 21.11 1.15 7.22
N TYR A 188 20.43 0.66 8.26
CA TYR A 188 20.11 -0.74 8.52
C TYR A 188 18.69 -0.84 9.10
N ALA A 189 17.83 -1.67 8.52
CA ALA A 189 16.46 -1.88 9.00
C ALA A 189 16.09 -3.37 9.01
N THR A 190 15.50 -3.85 10.11
CA THR A 190 14.94 -5.20 10.28
C THR A 190 13.46 -5.22 9.89
N GLY A 191 13.02 -6.12 9.01
CA GLY A 191 11.65 -6.13 8.50
C GLY A 191 11.30 -4.74 7.95
N PRO A 192 10.41 -3.96 8.60
CA PRO A 192 9.64 -4.34 9.80
C PRO A 192 8.49 -5.29 9.43
N VAL A 193 7.79 -5.81 10.44
CA VAL A 193 6.78 -6.89 10.43
C VAL A 193 7.32 -8.29 10.72
N HIS A 194 6.40 -9.25 10.88
CA HIS A 194 6.76 -10.61 11.22
C HIS A 194 7.75 -11.25 10.23
N GLY A 195 8.70 -12.00 10.77
CA GLY A 195 9.39 -13.06 10.04
C GLY A 195 8.63 -14.38 10.14
N ILE A 196 9.19 -15.44 9.55
CA ILE A 196 8.55 -16.75 9.45
C ILE A 196 9.45 -17.86 9.98
N GLN A 197 8.82 -18.93 10.45
CA GLN A 197 9.48 -20.24 10.58
C GLN A 197 9.10 -21.12 9.39
N LEU A 198 10.09 -21.70 8.73
CA LEU A 198 9.87 -22.58 7.59
C LEU A 198 9.25 -23.91 8.07
N THR A 199 8.20 -24.34 7.38
CA THR A 199 7.44 -25.57 7.71
C THR A 199 7.73 -26.73 6.77
N ARG A 200 8.39 -26.46 5.65
CA ARG A 200 8.69 -27.43 4.59
C ARG A 200 9.92 -27.01 3.81
N GLY A 201 10.35 -27.86 2.88
CA GLY A 201 11.57 -27.65 2.10
C GLY A 201 12.80 -28.24 2.80
N ARG A 202 13.99 -27.74 2.46
CA ARG A 202 15.27 -28.28 2.96
C ARG A 202 15.58 -27.92 4.42
N HIS A 203 14.95 -26.87 4.94
CA HIS A 203 15.24 -26.30 6.26
C HIS A 203 13.96 -26.11 7.09
N PRO A 204 13.15 -27.16 7.34
CA PRO A 204 12.04 -27.04 8.29
C PRO A 204 12.58 -26.64 9.67
N GLY A 205 11.88 -25.77 10.38
CA GLY A 205 12.30 -25.22 11.68
C GLY A 205 13.12 -23.94 11.60
N ARG A 206 13.76 -23.65 10.45
CA ARG A 206 14.55 -22.41 10.24
C ARG A 206 13.70 -21.16 10.43
N LEU A 207 14.23 -20.21 11.21
CA LEU A 207 13.69 -18.87 11.37
C LEU A 207 14.25 -17.95 10.29
N VAL A 208 13.41 -17.09 9.72
CA VAL A 208 13.77 -16.15 8.65
C VAL A 208 13.10 -14.81 8.86
N PHE A 209 13.86 -13.71 8.80
CA PHE A 209 13.32 -12.35 8.67
C PHE A 209 14.11 -11.58 7.60
N GLY A 210 13.55 -10.46 7.12
CA GLY A 210 14.20 -9.63 6.10
C GLY A 210 14.96 -8.45 6.69
N VAL A 211 15.98 -7.95 5.99
CA VAL A 211 16.64 -6.67 6.29
C VAL A 211 16.84 -5.86 5.02
N ASN A 212 16.97 -4.54 5.16
CA ASN A 212 17.53 -3.69 4.13
C ASN A 212 18.63 -2.78 4.68
N THR A 213 19.69 -2.59 3.90
CA THR A 213 20.89 -1.84 4.32
C THR A 213 21.46 -0.96 3.21
N GLU A 214 22.30 -0.01 3.58
CA GLU A 214 23.02 0.86 2.64
C GLU A 214 24.54 0.74 2.78
N THR A 215 25.25 0.92 1.66
CA THR A 215 26.72 1.01 1.61
C THR A 215 27.14 2.46 1.43
N TRP A 216 28.12 2.91 2.23
CA TRP A 216 28.71 4.25 2.19
C TRP A 216 30.21 4.19 1.90
N ASP A 217 30.68 5.01 0.95
CA ASP A 217 32.09 5.01 0.49
C ASP A 217 33.00 6.03 1.19
N GLY A 218 32.46 6.78 2.16
CA GLY A 218 33.12 7.91 2.80
C GLY A 218 32.56 9.27 2.37
N SER A 219 31.82 9.33 1.26
CA SER A 219 31.27 10.57 0.71
C SER A 219 29.78 10.50 0.36
N ARG A 220 29.28 9.33 -0.06
CA ARG A 220 27.89 9.13 -0.47
C ARG A 220 27.46 7.67 -0.28
N VAL A 221 26.15 7.45 -0.30
CA VAL A 221 25.57 6.11 -0.44
C VAL A 221 25.88 5.60 -1.85
N THR A 222 26.35 4.35 -1.95
CA THR A 222 26.76 3.71 -3.21
C THR A 222 25.94 2.47 -3.56
N ALA A 223 25.27 1.85 -2.59
CA ALA A 223 24.38 0.72 -2.85
C ALA A 223 23.27 0.62 -1.81
N ASN A 224 22.14 0.04 -2.22
CA ASN A 224 21.09 -0.47 -1.33
C ASN A 224 21.09 -2.00 -1.40
N ASN A 225 20.98 -2.66 -0.26
CA ASN A 225 20.97 -4.12 -0.16
C ASN A 225 19.66 -4.56 0.48
N ALA A 226 19.05 -5.61 -0.06
CA ALA A 226 17.96 -6.33 0.57
C ALA A 226 18.44 -7.74 0.88
N ALA A 227 18.22 -8.24 2.09
CA ALA A 227 18.70 -9.57 2.47
C ALA A 227 17.71 -10.32 3.36
N LEU A 228 17.87 -11.65 3.40
CA LEU A 228 17.26 -12.51 4.40
C LEU A 228 18.27 -12.86 5.47
N ILE A 229 17.83 -12.83 6.72
CA ILE A 229 18.60 -13.26 7.89
C ILE A 229 17.99 -14.57 8.40
N THR A 230 18.82 -15.56 8.66
CA THR A 230 18.39 -16.94 8.94
C THR A 230 19.01 -17.48 10.23
N SER A 231 18.25 -18.31 10.95
CA SER A 231 18.70 -19.07 12.11
C SER A 231 18.17 -20.50 12.05
N ASP A 232 19.02 -21.48 12.33
CA ASP A 232 18.72 -22.91 12.30
C ASP A 232 18.68 -23.53 13.73
N ASP A 233 18.81 -22.72 14.78
CA ASP A 233 18.98 -23.15 16.18
C ASP A 233 18.07 -22.41 17.17
N GLY A 234 16.87 -22.02 16.73
CA GLY A 234 15.88 -21.37 17.58
C GLY A 234 16.19 -19.90 17.91
N GLY A 235 17.04 -19.26 17.10
CA GLY A 235 17.40 -17.84 17.22
C GLY A 235 18.64 -17.57 18.07
N ASP A 236 19.40 -18.61 18.44
CA ASP A 236 20.64 -18.47 19.21
C ASP A 236 21.77 -17.94 18.31
N HIS A 237 21.90 -18.40 17.06
CA HIS A 237 22.84 -17.86 16.09
C HIS A 237 22.16 -17.47 14.78
N TRP A 238 22.64 -16.37 14.17
CA TRP A 238 22.10 -15.80 12.95
C TRP A 238 23.18 -15.67 11.89
N ARG A 239 22.75 -15.73 10.62
CA ARG A 239 23.62 -15.47 9.47
C ARG A 239 22.85 -14.77 8.36
N ILE A 240 23.60 -14.01 7.58
CA ILE A 240 23.11 -13.47 6.32
C ILE A 240 22.92 -14.62 5.32
N GLY A 241 21.72 -14.69 4.74
CA GLY A 241 21.36 -15.61 3.67
C GLY A 241 21.31 -14.87 2.32
N ALA A 242 20.19 -15.02 1.62
CA ALA A 242 19.96 -14.42 0.32
C ALA A 242 20.15 -12.90 0.37
N THR A 243 20.87 -12.33 -0.60
CA THR A 243 21.12 -10.89 -0.72
C THR A 243 20.90 -10.45 -2.16
N ASP A 244 20.30 -9.27 -2.33
CA ASP A 244 20.19 -8.55 -3.60
C ASP A 244 20.71 -7.12 -3.41
N SER A 245 21.72 -6.74 -4.17
CA SER A 245 22.43 -5.47 -4.02
C SER A 245 22.29 -4.63 -5.28
N TRP A 246 21.77 -3.42 -5.10
CA TRP A 246 21.52 -2.46 -6.17
C TRP A 246 22.46 -1.26 -6.03
N PRO A 247 23.47 -1.13 -6.92
CA PRO A 247 24.35 0.03 -6.91
C PRO A 247 23.59 1.28 -7.37
N ILE A 248 23.98 2.42 -6.82
CA ILE A 248 23.53 3.72 -7.32
C ILE A 248 24.20 3.98 -8.68
N ALA A 249 23.43 4.49 -9.64
CA ALA A 249 23.96 4.89 -10.93
C ALA A 249 24.75 6.21 -10.85
N ASP A 250 25.51 6.53 -11.90
CA ASP A 250 26.30 7.76 -12.00
C ASP A 250 25.45 9.04 -11.89
N ASP A 251 24.16 8.95 -12.26
CA ASP A 251 23.19 10.04 -12.15
C ASP A 251 22.58 10.20 -10.75
N GLY A 252 23.03 9.39 -9.77
CA GLY A 252 22.56 9.41 -8.40
C GLY A 252 21.23 8.68 -8.17
N THR A 253 20.71 7.95 -9.16
CA THR A 253 19.46 7.18 -9.01
C THR A 253 19.71 5.71 -8.71
N PHE A 254 18.77 5.07 -8.01
CA PHE A 254 18.73 3.61 -7.89
C PHE A 254 17.85 3.04 -8.99
N ARG A 255 18.27 1.94 -9.62
CA ARG A 255 17.37 1.22 -10.52
C ARG A 255 16.18 0.63 -9.76
N GLN A 256 16.46 -0.11 -8.69
CA GLN A 256 15.51 -0.55 -7.68
C GLN A 256 16.14 -0.33 -6.31
N LYS A 257 15.32 -0.08 -5.30
CA LYS A 257 15.72 0.07 -3.91
C LYS A 257 14.72 -0.71 -3.02
N PRO A 258 14.77 -2.07 -3.05
CA PRO A 258 13.91 -2.87 -2.20
C PRO A 258 14.23 -2.60 -0.73
N SER A 259 13.21 -2.27 0.06
CA SER A 259 13.28 -2.00 1.49
C SER A 259 12.06 -2.54 2.21
N GLU A 260 12.05 -2.52 3.56
CA GLU A 260 10.87 -2.82 4.38
C GLU A 260 10.22 -4.17 4.00
N LEU A 261 11.02 -5.25 4.09
CA LEU A 261 10.71 -6.56 3.52
C LEU A 261 9.66 -7.33 4.34
N THR A 262 8.74 -7.98 3.65
CA THR A 262 7.81 -8.99 4.20
C THR A 262 7.95 -10.31 3.44
N LEU A 263 7.65 -11.43 4.08
CA LEU A 263 7.87 -12.75 3.50
C LEU A 263 6.84 -13.79 3.97
N THR A 264 6.55 -14.76 3.11
CA THR A 264 5.75 -15.93 3.46
C THR A 264 6.26 -17.16 2.72
N GLN A 265 6.13 -18.33 3.34
CA GLN A 265 6.43 -19.60 2.67
C GLN A 265 5.25 -20.01 1.77
N ARG A 266 5.53 -20.19 0.48
CA ARG A 266 4.61 -20.66 -0.56
C ARG A 266 4.22 -22.13 -0.38
N ALA A 267 3.17 -22.54 -1.08
CA ALA A 267 2.70 -23.93 -1.11
C ALA A 267 3.80 -24.93 -1.50
N ASP A 268 4.63 -24.55 -2.48
CA ASP A 268 5.77 -25.33 -3.00
C ASP A 268 7.03 -25.30 -2.11
N GLY A 269 6.97 -24.63 -0.96
CA GLY A 269 8.07 -24.52 0.01
C GLY A 269 9.07 -23.41 -0.26
N ALA A 270 8.97 -22.72 -1.40
CA ALA A 270 9.76 -21.53 -1.66
C ALA A 270 9.33 -20.37 -0.75
N VAL A 271 10.24 -19.45 -0.45
CA VAL A 271 9.96 -18.22 0.30
C VAL A 271 9.68 -17.12 -0.72
N LEU A 272 8.45 -16.58 -0.71
CA LEU A 272 8.12 -15.34 -1.41
C LEU A 272 8.58 -14.18 -0.54
N VAL A 273 9.31 -13.23 -1.13
CA VAL A 273 9.75 -12.01 -0.45
C VAL A 273 9.21 -10.82 -1.24
N SER A 274 8.59 -9.87 -0.54
CA SER A 274 8.10 -8.63 -1.12
C SER A 274 8.65 -7.43 -0.36
N GLY A 275 9.25 -6.50 -1.09
CA GLY A 275 9.76 -5.24 -0.55
C GLY A 275 8.92 -4.05 -0.99
N ARG A 276 8.94 -3.00 -0.19
CA ARG A 276 8.66 -1.64 -0.66
C ARG A 276 9.72 -1.31 -1.70
N GLU A 277 9.30 -0.78 -2.83
CA GLU A 277 10.23 -0.16 -3.78
C GLU A 277 10.31 1.34 -3.44
N GLN A 278 11.50 1.81 -3.03
CA GLN A 278 11.72 3.15 -2.51
C GLN A 278 12.51 4.01 -3.49
N ASP A 279 11.80 4.85 -4.24
CA ASP A 279 12.39 5.82 -5.16
C ASP A 279 13.27 5.20 -6.27
N GLY A 280 13.21 3.89 -6.48
CA GLY A 280 13.78 3.23 -7.63
C GLY A 280 13.17 3.73 -8.93
N THR A 281 13.91 3.49 -10.00
CA THR A 281 13.55 3.97 -11.32
C THR A 281 12.82 2.98 -12.19
N ASP A 282 12.89 1.70 -11.87
CA ASP A 282 11.92 0.73 -12.40
C ASP A 282 10.51 1.13 -11.92
N LEU A 283 9.47 0.61 -12.57
CA LEU A 283 8.10 1.05 -12.32
C LEU A 283 7.54 0.44 -11.02
N GLY A 284 6.45 1.03 -10.50
CA GLY A 284 5.78 0.54 -9.30
C GLY A 284 6.44 0.95 -7.98
N HIS A 285 5.73 0.69 -6.89
CA HIS A 285 6.17 0.96 -5.51
C HIS A 285 6.32 -0.32 -4.67
N ARG A 286 6.26 -1.48 -5.32
CA ARG A 286 6.46 -2.80 -4.71
C ARG A 286 7.27 -3.66 -5.66
N THR A 287 8.13 -4.48 -5.08
CA THR A 287 9.00 -5.41 -5.80
C THR A 287 9.05 -6.76 -5.10
N GLN A 288 9.30 -7.83 -5.83
CA GLN A 288 9.27 -9.21 -5.32
C GLN A 288 10.38 -10.09 -5.87
N THR A 289 10.80 -11.06 -5.05
CA THR A 289 11.67 -12.17 -5.46
C THR A 289 11.28 -13.45 -4.72
N VAL A 290 11.93 -14.56 -5.07
CA VAL A 290 11.69 -15.88 -4.48
C VAL A 290 13.03 -16.53 -4.11
N SER A 291 13.10 -17.11 -2.91
CA SER A 291 14.14 -18.08 -2.54
C SER A 291 13.57 -19.50 -2.58
N ARG A 292 14.29 -20.44 -3.22
CA ARG A 292 13.87 -21.86 -3.33
C ARG A 292 14.69 -22.81 -2.45
N ASP A 293 15.69 -22.29 -1.75
CA ASP A 293 16.64 -23.03 -0.94
C ASP A 293 16.51 -22.69 0.56
N GLY A 294 15.35 -22.17 0.98
CA GLY A 294 15.10 -21.89 2.39
C GLY A 294 15.78 -20.62 2.91
N GLY A 295 15.96 -19.63 2.03
CA GLY A 295 16.48 -18.31 2.38
C GLY A 295 17.98 -18.13 2.14
N ASP A 296 18.67 -19.10 1.54
CA ASP A 296 20.12 -19.03 1.31
C ASP A 296 20.48 -18.21 0.06
N SER A 297 19.65 -18.24 -0.99
CA SER A 297 19.81 -17.39 -2.17
C SER A 297 18.48 -16.96 -2.78
N PHE A 298 18.48 -15.82 -3.47
CA PHE A 298 17.37 -15.42 -4.34
C PHE A 298 17.53 -16.06 -5.71
N THR A 299 16.43 -16.55 -6.27
CA THR A 299 16.43 -17.17 -7.60
C THR A 299 16.64 -16.17 -8.74
N ALA A 300 16.37 -14.89 -8.48
CA ALA A 300 16.62 -13.75 -9.34
C ALA A 300 16.65 -12.47 -8.47
N PRO A 301 17.18 -11.34 -8.98
CA PRO A 301 16.98 -10.04 -8.35
C PRO A 301 15.49 -9.72 -8.14
N PHE A 302 15.22 -8.77 -7.27
CA PHE A 302 13.89 -8.20 -7.09
C PHE A 302 13.32 -7.68 -8.42
N ARG A 303 12.05 -7.99 -8.66
CA ARG A 303 11.28 -7.59 -9.86
C ARG A 303 10.14 -6.67 -9.45
N ASP A 304 10.03 -5.56 -10.14
CA ASP A 304 8.96 -4.60 -10.03
C ASP A 304 7.56 -5.15 -10.37
N LEU A 305 6.54 -4.56 -9.73
CA LEU A 305 5.12 -4.83 -9.95
C LEU A 305 4.40 -3.55 -10.39
N PRO A 306 4.53 -3.15 -11.67
CA PRO A 306 4.03 -1.86 -12.16
C PRO A 306 2.51 -1.71 -12.04
N ASP A 307 1.76 -2.79 -12.18
CA ASP A 307 0.29 -2.80 -12.12
C ASP A 307 -0.28 -3.03 -10.71
N LEU A 308 0.58 -3.19 -9.70
CA LEU A 308 0.19 -3.26 -8.29
C LEU A 308 0.16 -1.87 -7.67
N TYR A 309 -1.01 -1.21 -7.72
CA TYR A 309 -1.12 0.16 -7.23
C TYR A 309 -1.02 0.25 -5.72
N ALA A 310 0.03 0.87 -5.22
CA ALA A 310 0.28 1.11 -3.82
C ALA A 310 1.11 2.39 -3.71
N PRO A 311 1.06 3.13 -2.60
CA PRO A 311 2.02 4.18 -2.34
C PRO A 311 3.35 3.55 -1.90
N GLN A 312 4.41 4.36 -1.79
CA GLN A 312 5.67 3.89 -1.20
C GLN A 312 5.51 3.65 0.31
N VAL A 313 5.18 2.42 0.67
CA VAL A 313 4.91 2.01 2.04
C VAL A 313 5.22 0.52 2.24
N GLN A 314 5.60 0.18 3.46
CA GLN A 314 5.61 -1.19 3.93
C GLN A 314 4.21 -1.82 3.80
N GLY A 315 4.17 -3.14 3.57
CA GLY A 315 2.98 -3.96 3.63
C GLY A 315 3.35 -5.38 4.02
N SER A 316 2.37 -6.21 4.37
CA SER A 316 2.60 -7.57 4.86
C SER A 316 1.96 -8.62 3.97
N VAL A 317 2.61 -9.79 3.88
CA VAL A 317 2.05 -10.96 3.20
C VAL A 317 1.77 -12.10 4.16
N LEU A 318 0.68 -12.84 3.94
CA LEU A 318 0.32 -14.01 4.74
C LEU A 318 -0.25 -15.09 3.82
N ARG A 319 0.26 -16.33 3.91
CA ARG A 319 -0.33 -17.47 3.19
C ARG A 319 -1.50 -18.07 3.96
N LEU A 320 -2.65 -18.19 3.30
CA LEU A 320 -3.80 -18.99 3.69
C LEU A 320 -3.92 -20.16 2.71
N ASP A 321 -3.45 -21.35 3.10
CA ASP A 321 -3.52 -22.54 2.25
C ASP A 321 -3.05 -22.31 0.79
N ASP A 322 -3.93 -22.25 -0.21
CA ASP A 322 -3.60 -22.00 -1.62
C ASP A 322 -3.62 -20.52 -2.03
N ARG A 323 -4.06 -19.63 -1.13
CA ARG A 323 -4.15 -18.18 -1.30
C ARG A 323 -3.03 -17.48 -0.54
N ILE A 324 -2.52 -16.38 -1.09
CA ILE A 324 -1.65 -15.45 -0.37
C ILE A 324 -2.35 -14.10 -0.30
N LEU A 325 -2.41 -13.52 0.90
CA LEU A 325 -2.91 -12.18 1.13
C LEU A 325 -1.75 -11.18 1.14
N LEU A 326 -2.01 -9.98 0.65
CA LEU A 326 -1.20 -8.78 0.81
C LEU A 326 -2.07 -7.70 1.47
N ALA A 327 -1.65 -7.19 2.63
CA ALA A 327 -2.21 -5.98 3.21
C ALA A 327 -1.33 -4.77 2.84
N CYS A 328 -1.91 -3.81 2.13
CA CYS A 328 -1.23 -2.57 1.76
C CYS A 328 -2.27 -1.53 1.29
N PRO A 329 -2.09 -0.23 1.62
CA PRO A 329 -2.89 0.85 1.04
C PRO A 329 -2.94 0.78 -0.50
N ARG A 330 -4.12 1.04 -1.08
CA ARG A 330 -4.33 0.89 -2.54
C ARG A 330 -4.20 2.18 -3.35
N ASP A 331 -4.18 3.34 -2.70
CA ASP A 331 -4.01 4.62 -3.38
C ASP A 331 -2.53 4.79 -3.79
N PRO A 332 -2.21 4.95 -5.09
CA PRO A 332 -0.82 4.93 -5.55
C PRO A 332 0.00 6.18 -5.16
N ASP A 333 -0.62 7.26 -4.66
CA ASP A 333 0.06 8.49 -4.24
C ASP A 333 0.02 8.70 -2.73
N ARG A 334 -1.06 8.29 -2.06
CA ARG A 334 -1.27 8.57 -0.63
C ARG A 334 -1.37 7.30 0.18
N ARG A 335 -0.79 7.31 1.38
CA ARG A 335 -0.98 6.27 2.40
C ARG A 335 -2.41 6.33 2.95
N ARG A 336 -3.35 5.79 2.18
CA ARG A 336 -4.77 5.70 2.51
C ARG A 336 -5.44 4.55 1.78
N THR A 337 -6.63 4.20 2.26
CA THR A 337 -7.43 3.09 1.74
C THR A 337 -6.74 1.74 1.90
N MET A 338 -6.59 1.28 3.14
CA MET A 338 -6.07 -0.06 3.45
C MET A 338 -6.90 -1.12 2.74
N MET A 339 -6.23 -2.04 2.06
CA MET A 339 -6.85 -3.07 1.24
C MET A 339 -6.13 -4.40 1.42
N ILE A 340 -6.92 -5.49 1.41
CA ILE A 340 -6.41 -6.85 1.24
C ILE A 340 -6.50 -7.23 -0.24
N ARG A 341 -5.36 -7.66 -0.80
CA ARG A 341 -5.26 -8.21 -2.17
C ARG A 341 -4.89 -9.68 -2.10
N SER A 342 -5.48 -10.51 -2.96
CA SER A 342 -5.19 -11.94 -3.02
C SER A 342 -4.26 -12.25 -4.18
N SER A 343 -3.45 -13.28 -3.99
CA SER A 343 -2.79 -14.01 -5.05
C SER A 343 -3.19 -15.48 -4.98
N TYR A 344 -3.49 -16.07 -6.14
CA TYR A 344 -3.88 -17.48 -6.30
C TYR A 344 -2.83 -18.29 -7.08
N ASP A 345 -1.67 -17.70 -7.38
CA ASP A 345 -0.61 -18.30 -8.20
C ASP A 345 0.77 -18.24 -7.52
N GLY A 346 0.76 -18.12 -6.18
CA GLY A 346 1.97 -18.08 -5.35
C GLY A 346 2.69 -16.73 -5.34
N GLY A 347 1.94 -15.63 -5.50
CA GLY A 347 2.44 -14.25 -5.48
C GLY A 347 2.88 -13.72 -6.84
N ARG A 348 2.60 -14.40 -7.96
CA ARG A 348 3.03 -13.91 -9.29
C ARG A 348 2.12 -12.80 -9.79
N THR A 349 0.82 -12.93 -9.54
CA THR A 349 -0.18 -11.91 -9.81
C THR A 349 -1.01 -11.64 -8.56
N TRP A 350 -1.56 -10.43 -8.49
CA TRP A 350 -2.35 -9.94 -7.36
C TRP A 350 -3.67 -9.37 -7.85
N ASP A 351 -4.70 -9.48 -7.02
CA ASP A 351 -5.96 -8.77 -7.24
C ASP A 351 -5.70 -7.27 -7.45
N SER A 352 -6.31 -6.71 -8.49
CA SER A 352 -6.29 -5.29 -8.79
C SER A 352 -7.16 -4.50 -7.82
N VAL A 353 -7.08 -3.16 -7.89
CA VAL A 353 -7.79 -2.24 -6.98
C VAL A 353 -9.33 -2.33 -7.01
N ASP A 354 -9.90 -2.95 -8.04
CA ASP A 354 -11.34 -3.24 -8.21
C ASP A 354 -11.74 -4.65 -7.77
N ARG A 355 -10.75 -5.50 -7.44
CA ARG A 355 -10.94 -6.90 -7.02
C ARG A 355 -10.60 -7.14 -5.56
N GLY A 356 -9.72 -6.32 -4.98
CA GLY A 356 -9.35 -6.41 -3.56
C GLY A 356 -10.49 -6.02 -2.60
N THR A 357 -10.31 -6.35 -1.32
CA THR A 357 -11.24 -6.02 -0.25
C THR A 357 -10.79 -4.77 0.48
N VAL A 358 -11.59 -3.71 0.43
CA VAL A 358 -11.33 -2.47 1.17
C VAL A 358 -11.58 -2.71 2.66
N VAL A 359 -10.56 -2.47 3.48
CA VAL A 359 -10.66 -2.54 4.96
C VAL A 359 -11.16 -1.21 5.51
N THR A 360 -10.61 -0.11 5.01
CA THR A 360 -11.04 1.25 5.33
C THR A 360 -10.71 2.19 4.18
N THR A 361 -11.38 3.34 4.10
CA THR A 361 -11.06 4.44 3.17
C THR A 361 -10.24 5.55 3.82
N ASP A 362 -9.99 5.46 5.13
CA ASP A 362 -9.20 6.40 5.92
C ASP A 362 -7.75 6.50 5.45
N TRP A 363 -6.99 7.45 6.00
CA TRP A 363 -5.54 7.38 5.96
C TRP A 363 -5.09 6.08 6.60
N SER A 364 -4.09 5.45 6.02
CA SER A 364 -3.61 4.14 6.45
C SER A 364 -2.21 3.88 5.91
N GLY A 365 -1.33 3.35 6.76
CA GLY A 365 0.09 3.20 6.46
C GLY A 365 0.54 1.75 6.57
N TYR A 366 1.53 1.54 7.43
CA TYR A 366 2.11 0.23 7.70
C TYR A 366 1.06 -0.78 8.16
N SER A 367 1.29 -2.06 7.87
CA SER A 367 0.38 -3.14 8.27
C SER A 367 1.08 -4.48 8.43
N ASP A 368 0.54 -5.29 9.34
CA ASP A 368 0.96 -6.66 9.56
C ASP A 368 -0.22 -7.64 9.67
N LEU A 369 -0.07 -8.82 9.07
CA LEU A 369 -1.07 -9.88 9.01
C LEU A 369 -0.63 -11.07 9.87
N THR A 370 -1.58 -11.69 10.56
CA THR A 370 -1.32 -12.95 11.28
C THR A 370 -2.52 -13.88 11.21
N ARG A 371 -2.27 -15.20 11.28
CA ARG A 371 -3.34 -16.18 11.41
C ARG A 371 -3.72 -16.31 12.88
N ILE A 372 -4.98 -16.02 13.23
CA ILE A 372 -5.48 -16.12 14.62
C ILE A 372 -5.86 -17.56 14.94
N ASP A 373 -6.47 -18.26 13.99
CA ASP A 373 -6.85 -19.68 14.10
C ASP A 373 -7.07 -20.29 12.71
N GLY A 374 -7.79 -21.41 12.61
CA GLY A 374 -8.06 -22.09 11.34
C GLY A 374 -8.74 -21.19 10.31
N ASP A 375 -9.64 -20.31 10.73
CA ASP A 375 -10.56 -19.61 9.83
C ASP A 375 -10.47 -18.08 9.94
N THR A 376 -9.75 -17.57 10.94
CA THR A 376 -9.68 -16.14 11.26
C THR A 376 -8.27 -15.57 11.02
N VAL A 377 -8.23 -14.42 10.35
CA VAL A 377 -7.05 -13.60 10.11
C VAL A 377 -7.12 -12.33 10.97
N GLY A 378 -5.98 -11.94 11.53
CA GLY A 378 -5.78 -10.66 12.19
C GLY A 378 -4.99 -9.71 11.28
N LEU A 379 -5.38 -8.45 11.27
CA LEU A 379 -4.69 -7.35 10.60
C LEU A 379 -4.42 -6.24 11.61
N LEU A 380 -3.15 -5.97 11.89
CA LEU A 380 -2.71 -4.81 12.66
C LEU A 380 -2.22 -3.74 11.70
N TYR A 381 -2.74 -2.52 11.76
CA TYR A 381 -2.36 -1.49 10.78
C TYR A 381 -2.48 -0.06 11.30
N GLU A 382 -1.60 0.82 10.81
CA GLU A 382 -1.69 2.27 10.99
C GLU A 382 -2.94 2.80 10.27
N GLY A 383 -3.75 3.63 10.94
CA GLY A 383 -4.87 4.31 10.30
C GLY A 383 -5.40 5.51 11.06
N GLY A 384 -6.17 6.37 10.37
CA GLY A 384 -6.71 7.59 10.97
C GLY A 384 -7.52 8.46 10.03
N ALA A 385 -8.37 9.31 10.61
CA ALA A 385 -9.22 10.20 9.83
C ALA A 385 -8.42 11.36 9.20
N VAL A 386 -7.31 11.78 9.83
CA VAL A 386 -6.53 12.96 9.42
C VAL A 386 -5.14 12.55 8.95
N ASP A 387 -4.51 11.62 9.63
CA ASP A 387 -3.18 11.10 9.29
C ASP A 387 -3.15 9.58 9.50
N ALA A 388 -2.34 8.86 8.73
CA ALA A 388 -2.18 7.41 8.91
C ALA A 388 -1.62 7.07 10.31
N ARG A 389 -0.95 8.02 10.95
CA ARG A 389 -0.26 7.87 12.24
C ARG A 389 -1.15 8.22 13.45
N ASP A 390 -2.43 8.54 13.23
CA ASP A 390 -3.35 8.92 14.32
C ASP A 390 -3.51 7.79 15.36
N GLU A 391 -3.53 6.53 14.90
CA GLU A 391 -3.73 5.34 15.71
C GLU A 391 -3.29 4.06 14.97
N ILE A 392 -3.09 2.97 15.71
CA ILE A 392 -2.95 1.63 15.15
C ILE A 392 -4.22 0.84 15.50
N ARG A 393 -4.83 0.22 14.50
CA ARG A 393 -6.07 -0.57 14.61
C ARG A 393 -5.76 -2.05 14.47
N PHE A 394 -6.50 -2.87 15.19
CA PHE A 394 -6.52 -4.32 15.03
C PHE A 394 -7.88 -4.75 14.49
N ALA A 395 -7.88 -5.40 13.33
CA ALA A 395 -9.04 -5.98 12.69
C ALA A 395 -8.95 -7.52 12.66
N ARG A 396 -10.10 -8.17 12.69
CA ARG A 396 -10.28 -9.62 12.59
C ARG A 396 -11.28 -9.91 11.49
N PHE A 397 -10.98 -10.88 10.63
CA PHE A 397 -11.92 -11.32 9.60
C PHE A 397 -11.71 -12.76 9.18
N THR A 398 -12.76 -13.37 8.64
CA THR A 398 -12.70 -14.70 8.00
C THR A 398 -12.46 -14.58 6.50
N GLU A 399 -12.04 -15.67 5.85
CA GLU A 399 -11.91 -15.68 4.38
C GLU A 399 -13.21 -15.36 3.64
N ASP A 400 -14.35 -15.77 4.20
CA ASP A 400 -15.69 -15.47 3.65
C ASP A 400 -16.05 -13.98 3.62
N TRP A 401 -15.38 -13.15 4.44
CA TRP A 401 -15.56 -11.70 4.41
C TRP A 401 -14.81 -11.04 3.23
N LEU A 402 -13.77 -11.70 2.71
CA LEU A 402 -13.01 -11.18 1.58
C LEU A 402 -13.87 -11.22 0.31
N THR A 403 -13.63 -10.23 -0.56
CA THR A 403 -14.20 -10.16 -1.90
C THR A 403 -14.00 -11.50 -2.60
N PRO A 404 -15.07 -12.17 -3.04
CA PRO A 404 -14.95 -13.47 -3.69
C PRO A 404 -14.12 -13.38 -4.97
N ARG A 405 -13.33 -14.43 -5.23
CA ARG A 405 -12.65 -14.57 -6.51
C ARG A 405 -13.69 -14.62 -7.64
N ARG A 406 -13.67 -13.61 -8.52
CA ARG A 406 -14.51 -13.58 -9.72
C ARG A 406 -13.72 -13.97 -10.96
N GLY A 407 -14.42 -14.45 -11.99
CA GLY A 407 -13.83 -14.80 -13.29
C GLY A 407 -13.19 -13.60 -14.02
N PRO A 408 -12.66 -13.83 -15.23
CA PRO A 408 -12.12 -12.75 -16.07
C PRO A 408 -13.17 -11.67 -16.33
N ASP A 409 -12.75 -10.40 -16.33
CA ASP A 409 -13.64 -9.27 -16.66
C ASP A 409 -14.01 -9.29 -18.16
N PRO A 410 -15.16 -8.73 -18.56
CA PRO A 410 -15.44 -8.42 -19.95
C PRO A 410 -14.31 -7.58 -20.57
N THR A 411 -14.11 -7.70 -21.89
CA THR A 411 -12.99 -7.02 -22.55
C THR A 411 -13.35 -6.40 -23.90
N THR A 412 -12.75 -5.24 -24.17
CA THR A 412 -12.75 -4.59 -25.50
C THR A 412 -11.41 -4.80 -26.21
N ALA A 413 -11.41 -4.72 -27.53
CA ALA A 413 -10.21 -4.97 -28.34
C ALA A 413 -9.19 -3.82 -28.23
N ASP A 414 -7.91 -4.17 -28.23
CA ASP A 414 -6.83 -3.26 -28.61
C ASP A 414 -6.33 -3.70 -29.99
N LEU A 415 -6.46 -2.85 -31.00
CA LEU A 415 -6.06 -3.13 -32.38
C LEU A 415 -4.60 -2.83 -32.66
N ALA A 416 -3.86 -2.26 -31.69
CA ALA A 416 -2.42 -2.12 -31.85
C ALA A 416 -1.75 -3.52 -32.00
N PRO A 417 -0.51 -3.59 -32.52
CA PRO A 417 0.14 -4.89 -32.78
C PRO A 417 0.51 -5.64 -31.49
N HIS A 418 0.19 -6.95 -31.44
CA HIS A 418 0.59 -7.90 -30.37
C HIS A 418 0.13 -7.55 -28.95
N THR A 419 -1.15 -7.21 -28.80
CA THR A 419 -1.67 -6.60 -27.58
C THR A 419 -2.65 -7.49 -26.85
N ALA A 420 -2.64 -7.40 -25.52
CA ALA A 420 -3.73 -7.91 -24.72
C ALA A 420 -4.94 -6.97 -24.81
N ARG A 421 -6.13 -7.56 -24.68
CA ARG A 421 -7.41 -6.84 -24.65
C ARG A 421 -7.51 -6.00 -23.36
N ALA A 422 -8.28 -4.91 -23.42
CA ALA A 422 -8.52 -4.06 -22.26
C ALA A 422 -9.75 -4.55 -21.47
N ALA A 423 -9.65 -4.56 -20.15
CA ALA A 423 -10.76 -4.91 -19.27
C ALA A 423 -11.81 -3.79 -19.25
N VAL A 424 -13.09 -4.16 -19.26
CA VAL A 424 -14.24 -3.28 -19.15
C VAL A 424 -14.89 -3.52 -17.79
N LEU A 425 -14.94 -2.47 -16.96
CA LEU A 425 -15.35 -2.49 -15.56
C LEU A 425 -16.66 -1.72 -15.37
N GLY A 426 -17.31 -1.89 -14.20
CA GLY A 426 -18.51 -1.15 -13.76
C GLY A 426 -19.82 -1.51 -14.47
N GLY A 427 -19.74 -2.03 -15.70
CA GLY A 427 -20.92 -2.25 -16.54
C GLY A 427 -20.99 -1.33 -17.75
N ALA A 428 -19.89 -0.63 -18.08
CA ALA A 428 -19.76 0.19 -19.28
C ALA A 428 -20.29 -0.56 -20.51
N HIS A 429 -21.19 0.10 -21.23
CA HIS A 429 -22.07 -0.54 -22.21
C HIS A 429 -21.86 0.02 -23.61
N GLU A 430 -22.17 -0.77 -24.62
CA GLU A 430 -22.05 -0.36 -26.02
C GLU A 430 -23.08 0.72 -26.38
N THR A 431 -22.66 1.73 -27.13
CA THR A 431 -23.49 2.79 -27.69
C THR A 431 -23.05 3.11 -29.12
N ALA A 432 -23.85 3.87 -29.88
CA ALA A 432 -23.43 4.41 -31.17
C ALA A 432 -22.21 5.33 -31.01
N GLY A 433 -21.15 5.07 -31.80
CA GLY A 433 -19.91 5.83 -31.82
C GLY A 433 -19.78 6.77 -33.01
N VAL A 434 -18.59 7.34 -33.18
CA VAL A 434 -18.16 8.12 -34.34
C VAL A 434 -17.77 7.18 -35.48
N LEU A 435 -17.09 6.07 -35.17
CA LEU A 435 -16.70 5.05 -36.15
C LEU A 435 -17.10 3.64 -35.70
N GLY A 436 -18.38 3.32 -35.86
CA GLY A 436 -18.94 2.04 -35.42
C GLY A 436 -19.64 2.19 -34.07
N GLY A 437 -19.20 1.44 -33.08
CA GLY A 437 -19.68 1.55 -31.70
C GLY A 437 -18.79 2.44 -30.85
N ALA A 438 -19.17 2.61 -29.59
CA ALA A 438 -18.41 3.27 -28.55
C ALA A 438 -18.82 2.68 -27.20
N LEU A 439 -18.11 3.03 -26.12
CA LEU A 439 -18.53 2.66 -24.77
C LEU A 439 -19.11 3.85 -24.01
N GLY A 440 -20.26 3.62 -23.38
CA GLY A 440 -20.93 4.52 -22.45
C GLY A 440 -20.49 4.23 -21.01
N PHE A 441 -20.30 5.30 -20.25
CA PHE A 441 -19.83 5.31 -18.86
C PHE A 441 -20.84 6.05 -17.98
N ASP A 442 -21.13 5.52 -16.80
CA ASP A 442 -22.16 6.04 -15.89
C ASP A 442 -21.66 7.06 -14.85
N GLY A 443 -20.35 7.13 -14.61
CA GLY A 443 -19.72 7.99 -13.62
C GLY A 443 -19.71 7.46 -12.19
N ALA A 444 -20.00 6.18 -11.99
CA ALA A 444 -19.98 5.52 -10.68
C ALA A 444 -18.74 4.63 -10.52
N ASP A 445 -18.57 3.65 -11.39
CA ASP A 445 -17.47 2.67 -11.34
C ASP A 445 -16.98 2.19 -12.72
N ASP A 446 -17.59 2.69 -13.81
CA ASP A 446 -17.26 2.35 -15.19
C ASP A 446 -15.86 2.79 -15.60
N ALA A 447 -15.10 1.86 -16.19
CA ALA A 447 -13.75 2.13 -16.70
C ALA A 447 -13.35 1.14 -17.79
N VAL A 448 -12.44 1.56 -18.67
CA VAL A 448 -11.63 0.63 -19.47
C VAL A 448 -10.19 0.70 -18.98
N ARG A 449 -9.65 -0.45 -18.55
CA ARG A 449 -8.29 -0.55 -18.01
C ARG A 449 -7.46 -1.53 -18.80
N LEU A 450 -6.26 -1.12 -19.19
CA LEU A 450 -5.33 -2.01 -19.86
C LEU A 450 -4.46 -2.78 -18.86
N PRO A 451 -4.21 -4.08 -19.10
CA PRO A 451 -3.13 -4.78 -18.41
C PRO A 451 -1.79 -4.16 -18.80
N TYR A 452 -0.85 -4.14 -17.85
CA TYR A 452 0.48 -3.58 -18.09
C TYR A 452 1.22 -4.32 -19.23
N GLN A 453 1.85 -3.55 -20.11
CA GLN A 453 2.72 -4.00 -21.20
C GLN A 453 3.81 -2.94 -21.41
N ASP A 454 5.07 -3.35 -21.59
CA ASP A 454 6.21 -2.42 -21.69
C ASP A 454 6.03 -1.34 -22.78
N ARG A 455 5.39 -1.68 -23.90
CA ARG A 455 5.12 -0.74 -25.00
C ARG A 455 4.22 0.44 -24.62
N LEU A 456 3.39 0.30 -23.57
CA LEU A 456 2.52 1.38 -23.09
C LEU A 456 3.34 2.50 -22.42
N THR A 457 4.58 2.21 -22.03
CA THR A 457 5.50 3.18 -21.43
C THR A 457 6.08 4.08 -22.54
N LEU A 458 5.67 5.35 -22.53
CA LEU A 458 6.11 6.32 -23.54
C LEU A 458 7.53 6.84 -23.30
N GLY A 459 8.05 6.68 -22.08
CA GLY A 459 9.39 7.09 -21.70
C GLY A 459 9.61 8.58 -21.96
N THR A 460 10.74 8.91 -22.58
CA THR A 460 11.10 10.25 -23.05
C THR A 460 10.71 10.49 -24.51
N LYS A 461 9.84 9.68 -25.10
CA LYS A 461 9.47 9.83 -26.51
C LYS A 461 8.53 11.03 -26.70
N ASP A 462 8.55 11.56 -27.92
CA ASP A 462 7.43 12.31 -28.44
C ASP A 462 6.22 11.39 -28.59
N PHE A 463 5.01 11.94 -28.47
CA PHE A 463 3.81 11.14 -28.60
C PHE A 463 2.60 11.96 -29.01
N THR A 464 1.57 11.25 -29.48
CA THR A 464 0.24 11.79 -29.71
C THR A 464 -0.80 10.85 -29.11
N ALA A 465 -1.64 11.36 -28.22
CA ALA A 465 -2.80 10.64 -27.69
C ALA A 465 -4.08 11.32 -28.20
N SER A 466 -5.02 10.54 -28.73
CA SER A 466 -6.30 11.05 -29.25
C SER A 466 -7.47 10.19 -28.80
N LEU A 467 -8.65 10.78 -28.70
CA LEU A 467 -9.92 10.08 -28.46
C LEU A 467 -11.09 10.93 -28.90
N TRP A 468 -12.25 10.30 -29.07
CA TRP A 468 -13.53 10.99 -29.20
C TRP A 468 -14.32 10.85 -27.91
N PHE A 469 -15.03 11.92 -27.53
CA PHE A 469 -15.88 11.90 -26.34
C PHE A 469 -17.17 12.68 -26.57
N ARG A 470 -18.22 12.33 -25.82
CA ARG A 470 -19.44 13.13 -25.66
C ARG A 470 -19.97 13.01 -24.24
N TYR A 471 -20.49 14.10 -23.69
CA TYR A 471 -21.08 14.11 -22.35
C TYR A 471 -21.94 15.35 -22.11
N THR A 472 -22.67 15.36 -21.00
CA THR A 472 -23.55 16.49 -20.61
C THR A 472 -23.38 16.91 -19.15
N ALA A 473 -22.44 16.32 -18.42
CA ALA A 473 -22.20 16.70 -17.03
C ALA A 473 -21.79 18.17 -16.92
N THR A 474 -22.33 18.88 -15.93
CA THR A 474 -22.04 20.32 -15.69
C THR A 474 -21.11 20.54 -14.51
N THR A 475 -20.82 19.48 -13.74
CA THR A 475 -19.95 19.51 -12.56
C THR A 475 -19.08 18.25 -12.51
N GLY A 476 -18.18 18.21 -11.53
CA GLY A 476 -17.27 17.09 -11.32
C GLY A 476 -16.06 17.11 -12.26
N GLU A 477 -15.06 16.32 -11.90
CA GLU A 477 -13.93 16.00 -12.76
C GLU A 477 -14.34 14.89 -13.73
N GLN A 478 -14.08 15.06 -15.02
CA GLN A 478 -14.46 14.10 -16.06
C GLN A 478 -13.19 13.50 -16.71
N PRO A 479 -12.59 12.44 -16.12
CA PRO A 479 -11.35 11.85 -16.61
C PRO A 479 -11.57 11.09 -17.93
N LEU A 480 -10.86 11.48 -19.00
CA LEU A 480 -11.03 10.87 -20.32
C LEU A 480 -9.96 9.81 -20.59
N LEU A 481 -8.69 10.17 -20.38
CA LEU A 481 -7.53 9.27 -20.47
C LEU A 481 -6.56 9.58 -19.33
N TRP A 482 -6.05 8.54 -18.68
CA TRP A 482 -4.99 8.61 -17.68
C TRP A 482 -3.95 7.53 -17.94
N MET A 483 -2.68 7.89 -18.06
CA MET A 483 -1.56 6.98 -18.27
C MET A 483 -0.46 7.25 -17.25
N GLY A 484 0.05 6.21 -16.60
CA GLY A 484 1.11 6.34 -15.59
C GLY A 484 0.58 6.61 -14.19
N GLY A 485 1.33 7.40 -13.42
CA GLY A 485 1.08 7.67 -12.00
C GLY A 485 -0.01 8.70 -11.73
N ILE A 486 -0.06 9.19 -10.48
CA ILE A 486 -1.00 10.21 -10.03
C ILE A 486 -0.36 11.17 -9.03
N GLY A 487 -1.02 12.29 -8.75
CA GLY A 487 -0.53 13.31 -7.83
C GLY A 487 0.39 14.30 -8.55
N THR A 488 1.42 14.80 -7.85
CA THR A 488 2.34 15.83 -8.38
C THR A 488 3.79 15.38 -8.44
N THR A 489 4.08 14.18 -7.96
CA THR A 489 5.45 13.65 -7.82
C THR A 489 5.72 12.45 -8.72
N GLN A 490 4.68 11.96 -9.41
CA GLN A 490 4.73 10.77 -10.25
C GLN A 490 4.57 11.13 -11.72
N PRO A 491 5.42 10.61 -12.61
CA PRO A 491 5.25 10.77 -14.04
C PRO A 491 3.89 10.26 -14.53
N GLN A 492 3.20 11.07 -15.34
CA GLN A 492 1.85 10.77 -15.81
C GLN A 492 1.52 11.56 -17.08
N VAL A 493 0.55 11.07 -17.84
CA VAL A 493 -0.11 11.78 -18.94
C VAL A 493 -1.60 11.66 -18.73
N TRP A 494 -2.33 12.77 -18.72
CA TRP A 494 -3.79 12.71 -18.66
C TRP A 494 -4.49 13.82 -19.43
N MET A 495 -5.72 13.53 -19.82
CA MET A 495 -6.67 14.46 -20.41
C MET A 495 -8.02 14.34 -19.70
N ARG A 496 -8.63 15.48 -19.36
CA ARG A 496 -9.92 15.51 -18.67
C ARG A 496 -10.74 16.75 -19.02
N ALA A 497 -12.05 16.64 -18.90
CA ALA A 497 -12.93 17.80 -18.96
C ALA A 497 -13.27 18.34 -17.55
N GLU A 498 -13.47 19.64 -17.45
CA GLU A 498 -13.73 20.36 -16.20
C GLU A 498 -14.91 21.33 -16.40
N PRO A 499 -16.16 20.83 -16.48
CA PRO A 499 -17.32 21.63 -16.85
C PRO A 499 -17.60 22.79 -15.89
N ALA A 500 -17.31 22.64 -14.59
CA ALA A 500 -17.45 23.71 -13.61
C ALA A 500 -16.47 24.90 -13.85
N SER A 501 -15.39 24.68 -14.59
CA SER A 501 -14.42 25.71 -15.00
C SER A 501 -14.50 26.05 -16.49
N ASP A 502 -15.52 25.54 -17.19
CA ASP A 502 -15.73 25.66 -18.63
C ASP A 502 -14.46 25.44 -19.46
N ARG A 503 -13.78 24.30 -19.28
CA ARG A 503 -12.54 23.99 -20.00
C ARG A 503 -12.25 22.50 -20.14
N ILE A 504 -11.34 22.18 -21.05
CA ILE A 504 -10.65 20.89 -21.14
C ILE A 504 -9.18 21.10 -20.80
N THR A 505 -8.61 20.17 -20.02
CA THR A 505 -7.23 20.23 -19.57
C THR A 505 -6.48 18.96 -19.96
N ALA A 506 -5.25 19.13 -20.40
CA ALA A 506 -4.29 18.06 -20.52
C ALA A 506 -3.03 18.39 -19.73
N LEU A 507 -2.38 17.37 -19.19
CA LEU A 507 -1.20 17.51 -18.35
C LEU A 507 -0.22 16.37 -18.63
N ILE A 508 1.07 16.71 -18.55
CA ILE A 508 2.13 15.73 -18.35
C ILE A 508 2.91 16.07 -17.08
N THR A 509 3.31 15.04 -16.34
CA THR A 509 4.38 15.14 -15.33
C THR A 509 5.54 14.29 -15.81
N THR A 510 6.74 14.84 -15.77
CA THR A 510 7.96 14.18 -16.23
C THR A 510 8.99 14.08 -15.11
N ARG A 511 9.91 13.13 -15.25
CA ARG A 511 11.12 13.01 -14.43
C ARG A 511 12.35 12.86 -15.30
N ASP A 512 13.36 13.68 -15.04
CA ASP A 512 14.65 13.66 -15.75
C ASP A 512 15.78 13.30 -14.79
N GLY A 513 16.29 12.08 -14.88
CA GLY A 513 17.26 11.54 -13.91
C GLY A 513 16.77 11.68 -12.46
N ALA A 514 17.65 12.19 -11.59
CA ALA A 514 17.38 12.47 -10.17
C ALA A 514 16.68 13.81 -9.90
N THR A 515 16.36 14.59 -10.94
CA THR A 515 15.73 15.92 -10.73
C THR A 515 14.31 15.81 -10.18
N ALA A 516 13.86 16.89 -9.53
CA ALA A 516 12.48 16.98 -9.07
C ALA A 516 11.51 16.90 -10.25
N PRO A 517 10.35 16.22 -10.10
CA PRO A 517 9.35 16.14 -11.16
C PRO A 517 8.93 17.51 -11.67
N ALA A 518 8.82 17.64 -12.98
CA ALA A 518 8.33 18.83 -13.66
C ALA A 518 6.96 18.55 -14.27
N THR A 519 6.15 19.60 -14.46
CA THR A 519 4.79 19.45 -14.99
C THR A 519 4.49 20.54 -16.00
N ALA A 520 3.96 20.14 -17.16
CA ALA A 520 3.37 21.04 -18.15
C ALA A 520 1.87 20.77 -18.22
N SER A 521 1.07 21.85 -18.27
CA SER A 521 -0.39 21.74 -18.37
C SER A 521 -0.94 22.76 -19.36
N VAL A 522 -1.85 22.31 -20.21
CA VAL A 522 -2.52 23.12 -21.23
C VAL A 522 -4.02 23.07 -21.01
N ARG A 523 -4.67 24.24 -21.04
CA ARG A 523 -6.08 24.43 -20.67
C ARG A 523 -6.79 25.14 -21.81
N LEU A 524 -7.66 24.44 -22.53
CA LEU A 524 -8.40 24.97 -23.66
C LEU A 524 -9.83 25.36 -23.21
N PRO A 525 -10.29 26.61 -23.46
CA PRO A 525 -11.62 27.07 -23.05
C PRO A 525 -12.79 26.33 -23.73
N GLY A 526 -13.88 26.19 -22.99
CA GLY A 526 -15.11 25.51 -23.37
C GLY A 526 -15.06 24.02 -23.04
N ALA A 527 -15.93 23.57 -22.14
CA ALA A 527 -15.91 22.21 -21.63
C ALA A 527 -16.44 21.13 -22.60
N ARG A 528 -17.13 21.53 -23.69
CA ARG A 528 -17.70 20.62 -24.70
C ARG A 528 -18.67 19.58 -24.11
N ASN A 529 -19.51 20.01 -23.17
CA ASN A 529 -20.54 19.22 -22.50
C ASN A 529 -21.94 19.38 -23.15
N ASP A 530 -22.00 19.51 -24.47
CA ASP A 530 -23.24 19.76 -25.23
C ASP A 530 -23.91 18.46 -25.75
N GLY A 531 -23.37 17.29 -25.37
CA GLY A 531 -23.85 15.98 -25.81
C GLY A 531 -23.44 15.57 -27.22
N GLN A 532 -22.68 16.39 -27.95
CA GLN A 532 -22.12 16.06 -29.26
C GLN A 532 -20.77 15.36 -29.14
N TRP A 533 -20.35 14.71 -30.23
CA TRP A 533 -19.03 14.10 -30.34
C TRP A 533 -17.98 15.15 -30.62
N HIS A 534 -16.91 15.13 -29.82
CA HIS A 534 -15.76 16.02 -29.95
C HIS A 534 -14.47 15.22 -30.07
N HIS A 535 -13.55 15.68 -30.90
CA HIS A 535 -12.24 15.06 -31.09
C HIS A 535 -11.21 15.75 -30.20
N LEU A 536 -10.58 14.98 -29.31
CA LEU A 536 -9.56 15.44 -28.37
C LEU A 536 -8.20 14.88 -28.73
N VAL A 537 -7.18 15.73 -28.77
CA VAL A 537 -5.80 15.30 -29.05
C VAL A 537 -4.81 16.02 -28.12
N LEU A 538 -3.90 15.26 -27.52
CA LEU A 538 -2.70 15.75 -26.86
C LEU A 538 -1.47 15.35 -27.68
N ARG A 539 -0.63 16.32 -28.03
CA ARG A 539 0.63 16.12 -28.76
C ARG A 539 1.79 16.69 -27.95
N ARG A 540 2.81 15.86 -27.69
CA ARG A 540 4.10 16.29 -27.13
C ARG A 540 5.15 16.27 -28.24
N ASP A 541 5.75 17.43 -28.50
CA ASP A 541 6.82 17.63 -29.48
C ASP A 541 8.03 18.25 -28.75
N GLN A 542 8.97 17.42 -28.32
CA GLN A 542 10.17 17.89 -27.63
C GLN A 542 11.12 18.63 -28.58
N GLY A 543 11.10 18.32 -29.88
CA GLY A 543 11.88 19.03 -30.88
C GLY A 543 11.45 20.49 -31.02
N ALA A 544 10.15 20.75 -30.94
CA ALA A 544 9.59 22.11 -30.87
C ALA A 544 9.55 22.69 -29.45
N GLY A 545 9.73 21.86 -28.42
CA GLY A 545 9.61 22.24 -27.02
C GLY A 545 8.17 22.56 -26.60
N LEU A 546 7.18 21.89 -27.20
CA LEU A 546 5.76 22.21 -27.04
C LEU A 546 4.92 20.99 -26.62
N LEU A 547 3.99 21.26 -25.71
CA LEU A 547 2.83 20.41 -25.43
C LEU A 547 1.58 21.12 -25.97
N THR A 548 0.87 20.47 -26.89
CA THR A 548 -0.30 21.05 -27.57
C THR A 548 -1.55 20.21 -27.34
N LEU A 549 -2.65 20.88 -26.99
CA LEU A 549 -3.98 20.29 -26.86
C LEU A 549 -4.87 20.78 -27.99
N PHE A 550 -5.58 19.86 -28.65
CA PHE A 550 -6.55 20.14 -29.70
C PHE A 550 -7.94 19.66 -29.28
N VAL A 551 -8.96 20.46 -29.57
CA VAL A 551 -10.37 20.08 -29.48
C VAL A 551 -11.07 20.57 -30.73
N ASP A 552 -11.60 19.65 -31.54
CA ASP A 552 -12.27 19.94 -32.83
C ASP A 552 -11.44 20.84 -33.75
N GLY A 553 -10.13 20.58 -33.83
CA GLY A 553 -9.18 21.35 -34.64
C GLY A 553 -8.75 22.70 -34.03
N THR A 554 -9.42 23.20 -32.99
CA THR A 554 -8.94 24.35 -32.21
C THR A 554 -7.81 23.90 -31.29
N SER A 555 -6.71 24.66 -31.19
CA SER A 555 -5.56 24.25 -30.38
C SER A 555 -5.01 25.34 -29.48
N LEU A 556 -4.32 24.90 -28.43
CA LEU A 556 -3.50 25.73 -27.56
C LEU A 556 -2.21 24.99 -27.24
N SER A 557 -1.09 25.71 -27.15
CA SER A 557 0.22 25.16 -26.79
C SER A 557 0.75 25.78 -25.51
N THR A 558 1.56 25.02 -24.79
CA THR A 558 2.37 25.47 -23.67
C THR A 558 3.79 24.92 -23.83
N PRO A 559 4.83 25.52 -23.23
CA PRO A 559 6.16 24.92 -23.21
C PRO A 559 6.13 23.50 -22.62
N ASP A 560 6.84 22.58 -23.26
CA ASP A 560 7.06 21.23 -22.74
C ASP A 560 8.00 21.25 -21.51
N VAL A 561 8.04 20.14 -20.79
CA VAL A 561 9.01 19.86 -19.72
C VAL A 561 9.85 18.62 -20.10
N PRO A 562 11.18 18.62 -19.87
CA PRO A 562 12.03 17.49 -20.24
C PRO A 562 11.78 16.25 -19.37
N GLY A 563 12.14 15.08 -19.87
CA GLY A 563 12.17 13.83 -19.11
C GLY A 563 11.05 12.83 -19.43
N SER A 564 11.05 11.73 -18.69
CA SER A 564 10.19 10.58 -18.91
C SER A 564 8.82 10.74 -18.27
N VAL A 565 7.75 10.39 -18.99
CA VAL A 565 6.36 10.35 -18.47
C VAL A 565 5.97 8.99 -17.87
N SER A 566 6.89 8.02 -17.85
CA SER A 566 6.59 6.65 -17.42
C SER A 566 7.81 6.00 -16.76
N ARG A 567 8.18 6.50 -15.57
CA ARG A 567 9.30 6.01 -14.74
C ARG A 567 8.93 6.12 -13.26
N ASN A 568 9.52 5.31 -12.37
CA ASN A 568 9.45 5.43 -10.89
C ASN A 568 8.04 5.35 -10.24
N SER A 569 6.99 4.96 -10.96
CA SER A 569 5.61 5.01 -10.45
C SER A 569 4.82 3.77 -10.88
N PRO A 570 3.78 3.37 -10.12
CA PRO A 570 2.84 2.39 -10.61
C PRO A 570 2.27 2.88 -11.93
N PHE A 571 2.08 1.97 -12.86
CA PHE A 571 1.75 2.29 -14.24
C PHE A 571 0.49 1.55 -14.67
N GLY A 572 -0.48 2.30 -15.17
CA GLY A 572 -1.55 1.74 -15.96
C GLY A 572 -2.17 2.77 -16.88
N VAL A 573 -3.01 2.27 -17.77
CA VAL A 573 -3.78 3.09 -18.70
C VAL A 573 -5.26 2.91 -18.38
N HIS A 574 -5.91 4.03 -18.08
CA HIS A 574 -7.29 4.13 -17.66
C HIS A 574 -8.04 5.06 -18.61
N VAL A 575 -9.19 4.60 -19.09
CA VAL A 575 -10.12 5.40 -19.89
C VAL A 575 -11.42 5.50 -19.12
N GLY A 576 -11.93 6.73 -18.98
CA GLY A 576 -13.12 7.01 -18.19
C GLY A 576 -12.91 7.01 -16.67
N GLN A 577 -11.68 6.85 -16.18
CA GLN A 577 -11.37 6.73 -14.75
C GLN A 577 -10.03 7.39 -14.40
N ARG A 578 -9.94 8.00 -13.21
CA ARG A 578 -8.64 8.30 -12.58
C ARG A 578 -7.97 7.03 -12.07
N MET A 579 -6.64 7.01 -12.10
CA MET A 579 -5.86 5.87 -11.60
C MET A 579 -6.15 5.50 -10.13
N ASP A 580 -6.47 6.48 -9.27
CA ASP A 580 -6.84 6.27 -7.85
C ASP A 580 -8.31 5.83 -7.66
N SER A 581 -9.07 5.68 -8.75
CA SER A 581 -10.50 5.31 -8.74
C SER A 581 -11.38 6.27 -7.93
N ARG A 582 -11.01 7.57 -7.86
CA ARG A 582 -11.77 8.59 -7.11
C ARG A 582 -12.62 9.51 -7.99
N ALA A 583 -12.47 9.45 -9.30
CA ALA A 583 -13.36 10.10 -10.25
C ALA A 583 -13.56 9.21 -11.47
N TYR A 584 -14.76 9.32 -12.03
CA TYR A 584 -15.26 8.52 -13.14
C TYR A 584 -15.96 9.44 -14.13
N PHE A 585 -15.86 9.09 -15.39
CA PHE A 585 -16.50 9.81 -16.48
C PHE A 585 -17.96 9.40 -16.63
N THR A 586 -18.85 10.37 -16.88
CA THR A 586 -20.22 10.11 -17.31
C THR A 586 -20.40 10.59 -18.74
N GLY A 587 -20.61 9.68 -19.69
CA GLY A 587 -20.71 10.02 -21.11
C GLY A 587 -20.41 8.83 -22.01
N ALA A 588 -19.88 9.09 -23.21
CA ALA A 588 -19.33 8.04 -24.06
C ALA A 588 -17.94 8.40 -24.61
N ILE A 589 -17.08 7.40 -24.76
CA ILE A 589 -15.72 7.52 -25.33
C ILE A 589 -15.60 6.54 -26.48
N ASP A 590 -14.96 7.00 -27.55
CA ASP A 590 -14.71 6.23 -28.77
C ASP A 590 -13.27 6.44 -29.28
N GLU A 591 -12.76 5.48 -30.06
CA GLU A 591 -11.55 5.61 -30.86
C GLU A 591 -10.31 6.15 -30.10
N VAL A 592 -9.99 5.55 -28.94
CA VAL A 592 -8.83 5.94 -28.12
C VAL A 592 -7.55 5.45 -28.77
N ARG A 593 -6.62 6.35 -29.09
CA ARG A 593 -5.34 6.02 -29.73
C ARG A 593 -4.16 6.69 -29.06
N VAL A 594 -3.03 5.99 -29.05
CA VAL A 594 -1.73 6.55 -28.66
C VAL A 594 -0.69 6.15 -29.68
N TYR A 595 0.12 7.10 -30.11
CA TYR A 595 1.25 6.94 -31.02
C TYR A 595 2.54 7.35 -30.30
N ASP A 596 3.64 6.63 -30.52
CA ASP A 596 4.96 6.98 -29.97
C ASP A 596 5.74 7.98 -30.85
N ARG A 597 5.00 8.88 -31.51
CA ARG A 597 5.51 10.01 -32.29
C ARG A 597 4.54 11.19 -32.30
N THR A 598 5.01 12.31 -32.82
CA THR A 598 4.15 13.42 -33.22
C THR A 598 3.38 13.09 -34.51
N LEU A 599 2.07 13.28 -34.48
CA LEU A 599 1.24 13.34 -35.69
C LEU A 599 1.25 14.78 -36.24
N SER A 600 1.32 14.90 -37.56
CA SER A 600 1.20 16.17 -38.27
C SER A 600 -0.25 16.70 -38.24
N ASP A 601 -0.44 18.00 -38.43
CA ASP A 601 -1.78 18.61 -38.46
C ASP A 601 -2.67 18.03 -39.57
N ALA A 602 -2.07 17.59 -40.68
CA ALA A 602 -2.76 16.90 -41.77
C ALA A 602 -3.25 15.51 -41.35
N GLU A 603 -2.46 14.76 -40.58
CA GLU A 603 -2.87 13.47 -40.02
C GLU A 603 -3.99 13.65 -38.98
N LEU A 604 -3.91 14.69 -38.14
CA LEU A 604 -4.93 15.00 -37.13
C LEU A 604 -6.27 15.44 -37.73
N SER A 605 -6.24 16.07 -38.91
CA SER A 605 -7.43 16.55 -39.62
C SER A 605 -8.02 15.53 -40.60
N ALA A 606 -7.37 14.37 -40.77
CA ALA A 606 -7.87 13.32 -41.63
C ALA A 606 -9.18 12.72 -41.06
N ALA A 607 -10.01 12.19 -41.95
CA ALA A 607 -11.21 11.47 -41.52
C ALA A 607 -10.82 10.26 -40.64
N PRO A 608 -11.60 9.92 -39.60
CA PRO A 608 -11.38 8.72 -38.80
C PRO A 608 -11.29 7.48 -39.71
N ASP A 609 -10.18 6.75 -39.63
CA ASP A 609 -9.96 5.48 -40.32
C ASP A 609 -9.79 4.34 -39.30
N ARG A 610 -9.40 3.13 -39.69
CA ARG A 610 -8.97 2.06 -38.74
C ARG A 610 -7.51 1.67 -38.96
N LYS A 611 -6.68 2.62 -39.38
CA LYS A 611 -5.30 2.33 -39.78
C LYS A 611 -4.43 2.17 -38.55
N VAL A 612 -3.82 0.99 -38.44
CA VAL A 612 -2.79 0.69 -37.45
C VAL A 612 -1.42 0.80 -38.12
N THR A 613 -0.53 1.57 -37.51
CA THR A 613 0.86 1.73 -37.96
C THR A 613 1.82 1.15 -36.91
N ARG A 614 3.11 1.04 -37.25
CA ARG A 614 4.11 0.42 -36.33
C ARG A 614 4.31 1.22 -35.05
N ASP A 615 4.08 2.52 -35.13
CA ASP A 615 4.13 3.52 -34.06
C ASP A 615 2.83 3.57 -33.23
N THR A 616 1.80 2.77 -33.55
CA THR A 616 0.57 2.70 -32.73
C THR A 616 0.84 1.92 -31.43
N VAL A 617 0.90 2.67 -30.32
CA VAL A 617 1.07 2.16 -28.94
C VAL A 617 -0.25 1.69 -28.34
N LEU A 618 -1.38 2.25 -28.74
CA LEU A 618 -2.69 1.87 -28.25
C LEU A 618 -3.71 2.18 -29.32
N TYR A 619 -4.66 1.28 -29.56
CA TYR A 619 -5.87 1.63 -30.28
C TYR A 619 -7.06 0.84 -29.74
N LEU A 620 -7.94 1.49 -28.97
CA LEU A 620 -9.21 0.95 -28.50
C LEU A 620 -10.35 1.51 -29.36
N PRO A 621 -10.94 0.72 -30.27
CA PRO A 621 -12.09 1.15 -31.06
C PRO A 621 -13.38 1.26 -30.25
N MET A 622 -13.43 0.66 -29.05
CA MET A 622 -14.62 0.72 -28.18
C MET A 622 -15.93 0.17 -28.79
N ASP A 623 -15.86 -0.52 -29.93
CA ASP A 623 -17.03 -1.05 -30.66
C ASP A 623 -17.84 -2.12 -29.92
N HIS A 624 -17.15 -3.00 -29.18
CA HIS A 624 -17.74 -4.25 -28.68
C HIS A 624 -17.09 -4.70 -27.37
N VAL A 625 -17.92 -5.12 -26.41
CA VAL A 625 -17.55 -5.76 -25.15
C VAL A 625 -17.73 -7.28 -25.26
N GLY A 626 -16.61 -8.00 -25.38
CA GLY A 626 -16.61 -9.46 -25.36
C GLY A 626 -16.67 -10.00 -23.94
N GLY A 627 -17.25 -11.19 -23.74
CA GLY A 627 -17.14 -11.92 -22.47
C GLY A 627 -15.67 -12.16 -22.09
N GLY A 628 -15.38 -12.16 -20.79
CA GLY A 628 -14.04 -12.44 -20.27
C GLY A 628 -13.55 -13.82 -20.70
N ARG A 629 -12.35 -13.89 -21.29
CA ARG A 629 -11.73 -15.14 -21.74
C ARG A 629 -10.63 -15.58 -20.80
#